data_AF-A0AAF0M7C6-F1
#
_entry.id   AF-A0AAF0M7C6-F1
#
_cell.length_a   1.000
_cell.length_b   1.000
_cell.length_c   1.000
_cell.angle_alpha   90.00
_cell.angle_beta   90.00
_cell.angle_gamma   90.00
#
_symmetry.space_group_name_H-M   'P 1'
#
loop_
_entity.id
_entity.type
_entity.pdbx_description
1 polymer ?
#
loop_
_entity_poly.entity_id
_entity_poly.type
_entity_poly.pdbx_seq_one_letter_code
_entity_poly.pdbx_strand_id
1 'polypeptide(L)'
;MAGSQFTLAALATTAVPGLVLTGTRTLGSVAGGDYESAVVRDADGRSSAIRRPRNQRAEARQSADLVAIRALSAGIRTRLPFAVPEYRGQAPIGSTRAILTSYVEGAHPALRDLTDRPELATSVGRAIAALHALPTSFVTDAGLPSLTPFEVLRSAVSVMDRAVATKLVPDALQERWEGAARDQQLWQFTPTVVHGSLGLDSVLVQGDDVTGVLGWGELRLGDPAKDLAWVLAGRREAFDTVLSAYTAGGGGRDRQLGQRARVHHELETAQWLLHGVQVKSTEVVDDAVAMMHRLAEAVHAPTAAPLQAVSPETMEIGEVEQLLSSTERRHS
;
A
#
# COMPACT_ATOMS: atom_id res chain seq x y z
N MET A 1 -1.78 -26.58 18.65
CA MET A 1 -0.93 -25.93 19.66
C MET A 1 -0.17 -24.81 19.00
N ALA A 2 -0.18 -23.60 19.58
CA ALA A 2 0.65 -22.51 19.09
C ALA A 2 2.14 -22.89 19.25
N GLY A 3 2.93 -22.81 18.18
CA GLY A 3 4.36 -23.03 18.24
C GLY A 3 5.01 -21.99 19.15
N SER A 4 5.80 -22.43 20.14
CA SER A 4 6.58 -21.49 20.95
C SER A 4 7.64 -20.79 20.11
N GLN A 5 8.12 -19.62 20.53
CA GLN A 5 9.24 -18.94 19.88
C GLN A 5 10.50 -19.84 19.75
N PHE A 6 10.69 -20.79 20.67
CA PHE A 6 11.77 -21.77 20.62
C PHE A 6 11.57 -22.82 19.52
N THR A 7 10.32 -23.24 19.28
CA THR A 7 9.97 -24.10 18.14
C THR A 7 10.27 -23.38 16.83
N LEU A 8 9.92 -22.09 16.73
CA LEU A 8 10.25 -21.28 15.56
C LEU A 8 11.76 -21.08 15.41
N ALA A 9 12.52 -20.89 16.49
CA ALA A 9 13.98 -20.82 16.43
C ALA A 9 14.60 -22.11 15.89
N ALA A 10 14.11 -23.29 16.30
CA ALA A 10 14.57 -24.58 15.75
C ALA A 10 14.22 -24.75 14.26
N LEU A 11 13.09 -24.22 13.80
CA LEU A 11 12.78 -24.18 12.36
C LEU A 11 13.74 -23.25 11.62
N ALA A 12 14.15 -22.13 12.21
CA ALA A 12 15.11 -21.23 11.58
C ALA A 12 16.47 -21.89 11.38
N THR A 13 16.97 -22.68 12.34
CA THR A 13 18.22 -23.45 12.17
C THR A 13 18.09 -24.55 11.12
N THR A 14 16.88 -25.08 10.91
CA THR A 14 16.59 -26.03 9.82
C THR A 14 16.53 -25.32 8.46
N ALA A 15 16.05 -24.07 8.45
CA ALA A 15 15.85 -23.28 7.23
C ALA A 15 17.17 -22.82 6.59
N VAL A 16 18.23 -22.65 7.38
CA VAL A 16 19.55 -22.20 6.93
C VAL A 16 20.63 -23.11 7.53
N PRO A 17 21.30 -23.95 6.72
CA PRO A 17 22.38 -24.81 7.21
C PRO A 17 23.49 -24.02 7.90
N GLY A 18 23.90 -24.47 9.08
CA GLY A 18 24.96 -23.84 9.86
C GLY A 18 24.55 -22.57 10.63
N LEU A 19 23.28 -22.17 10.59
CA LEU A 19 22.79 -21.03 11.38
C LEU A 19 22.83 -21.35 12.88
N VAL A 20 23.67 -20.62 13.61
CA VAL A 20 23.76 -20.67 15.07
C VAL A 20 22.99 -19.50 15.66
N LEU A 21 21.94 -19.80 16.44
CA LEU A 21 21.12 -18.79 17.09
C LEU A 21 21.56 -18.57 18.54
N THR A 22 21.66 -17.29 18.93
CA THR A 22 22.04 -16.85 20.27
C THR A 22 20.86 -16.30 21.06
N GLY A 23 19.73 -16.02 20.41
CA GLY A 23 18.53 -15.54 21.08
C GLY A 23 17.28 -15.58 20.23
N THR A 24 16.13 -15.50 20.88
CA THR A 24 14.82 -15.38 20.23
C THR A 24 13.88 -14.53 21.07
N ARG A 25 12.95 -13.84 20.40
CA ARG A 25 11.83 -13.13 21.02
C ARG A 25 10.59 -13.25 20.15
N THR A 26 9.43 -13.03 20.76
CA THR A 26 8.14 -12.99 20.07
C THR A 26 8.08 -11.86 19.05
N LEU A 27 7.44 -12.11 17.91
CA LEU A 27 7.10 -11.12 16.90
C LEU A 27 5.59 -11.10 16.70
N GLY A 28 4.96 -9.94 16.93
CA GLY A 28 3.50 -9.81 16.87
C GLY A 28 2.78 -10.58 18.00
N SER A 29 1.51 -10.90 17.77
CA SER A 29 0.68 -11.63 18.75
C SER A 29 1.03 -13.12 18.75
N VAL A 30 1.24 -13.67 19.95
CA VAL A 30 1.52 -15.11 20.14
C VAL A 30 0.24 -15.94 19.97
N ALA A 31 -0.93 -15.39 20.34
CA ALA A 31 -2.19 -16.10 20.37
C ALA A 31 -3.08 -15.83 19.14
N GLY A 32 -2.97 -14.65 18.53
CA GLY A 32 -3.82 -14.21 17.41
C GLY A 32 -3.08 -14.03 16.08
N GLY A 33 -3.86 -13.87 15.00
CA GLY A 33 -3.35 -13.53 13.67
C GLY A 33 -3.14 -14.72 12.74
N ASP A 34 -2.75 -14.40 11.50
CA ASP A 34 -2.56 -15.37 10.41
C ASP A 34 -1.25 -16.16 10.50
N TYR A 35 -0.33 -15.76 11.37
CA TYR A 35 1.04 -16.30 11.45
C TYR A 35 1.48 -16.56 12.88
N GLU A 36 2.26 -17.62 13.06
CA GLU A 36 3.19 -17.76 14.20
C GLU A 36 4.52 -17.14 13.80
N SER A 37 4.99 -16.16 14.56
CA SER A 37 6.19 -15.40 14.19
C SER A 37 7.14 -15.21 15.36
N ALA A 38 8.44 -15.23 15.07
CA ALA A 38 9.49 -14.91 16.04
C ALA A 38 10.61 -14.13 15.36
N VAL A 39 11.29 -13.30 16.15
CA VAL A 39 12.60 -12.78 15.79
C VAL A 39 13.65 -13.71 16.38
N VAL A 40 14.65 -14.07 15.59
CA VAL A 40 15.82 -14.84 16.00
C VAL A 40 17.07 -14.01 15.76
N ARG A 41 18.07 -14.15 16.64
CA ARG A 41 19.36 -13.50 16.52
C ARG A 41 20.46 -14.54 16.35
N ASP A 42 21.33 -14.34 15.37
CA ASP A 42 22.47 -15.24 15.11
C ASP A 42 23.71 -14.90 15.96
N ALA A 43 24.76 -15.70 15.83
CA ALA A 43 26.05 -15.48 16.52
C ALA A 43 26.76 -14.19 16.07
N ASP A 44 26.47 -13.69 14.88
CA ASP A 44 27.00 -12.43 14.34
C ASP A 44 26.18 -11.21 14.79
N GLY A 45 25.14 -11.42 15.61
CA GLY A 45 24.25 -10.38 16.11
C GLY A 45 23.15 -9.94 15.14
N ARG A 46 23.01 -10.57 13.97
CA ARG A 46 21.99 -10.22 12.97
C ARG A 46 20.63 -10.78 13.37
N SER A 47 19.60 -9.93 13.23
CA SER A 47 18.20 -10.30 13.48
C SER A 47 17.54 -10.84 12.21
N SER A 48 16.79 -11.94 12.33
CA SER A 48 15.95 -12.50 11.28
C SER A 48 14.53 -12.75 11.78
N ALA A 49 13.54 -12.64 10.90
CA ALA A 49 12.15 -12.96 11.20
C ALA A 49 11.80 -14.32 10.63
N ILE A 50 11.27 -15.22 11.46
CA ILE A 50 10.68 -16.47 10.99
C ILE A 50 9.17 -16.40 11.13
N ARG A 51 8.45 -16.81 10.08
CA ARG A 51 6.99 -16.81 10.03
C ARG A 51 6.48 -18.13 9.50
N ARG A 52 5.54 -18.73 10.23
CA ARG A 52 4.78 -19.92 9.84
C ARG A 52 3.31 -19.55 9.68
N PRO A 53 2.67 -19.81 8.53
CA PRO A 53 1.26 -19.52 8.34
C PRO A 53 0.39 -20.49 9.15
N ARG A 54 -0.74 -19.99 9.67
CA ARG A 54 -1.71 -20.81 10.44
C ARG A 54 -2.83 -21.39 9.59
N ASN A 55 -3.02 -20.86 8.38
CA ASN A 55 -4.10 -21.24 7.48
C ASN A 55 -3.66 -21.08 6.01
N GLN A 56 -4.44 -21.64 5.09
CA GLN A 56 -4.11 -21.64 3.66
C GLN A 56 -4.07 -20.23 3.05
N ARG A 57 -4.93 -19.31 3.52
CA ARG A 57 -4.92 -17.91 3.07
C ARG A 57 -3.60 -17.23 3.42
N ALA A 58 -3.11 -17.41 4.64
CA ALA A 58 -1.83 -16.90 5.11
C ALA A 58 -0.66 -17.52 4.34
N GLU A 59 -0.73 -18.82 4.03
CA GLU A 59 0.29 -19.49 3.21
C GLU A 59 0.34 -18.93 1.78
N ALA A 60 -0.82 -18.68 1.16
CA ALA A 60 -0.89 -18.05 -0.15
C ALA A 60 -0.30 -16.63 -0.13
N ARG A 61 -0.67 -15.81 0.88
CA ARG A 61 -0.13 -14.45 1.07
C ARG A 61 1.39 -14.47 1.28
N GLN A 62 1.92 -15.38 2.10
CA GLN A 62 3.35 -15.53 2.31
C GLN A 62 4.09 -15.98 1.05
N SER A 63 3.46 -16.82 0.23
CA SER A 63 4.02 -17.25 -1.04
C SER A 63 4.11 -16.10 -2.03
N ALA A 64 3.06 -15.27 -2.13
CA ALA A 64 3.06 -14.07 -2.96
C ALA A 64 4.11 -13.05 -2.49
N ASP A 65 4.19 -12.82 -1.18
CA ASP A 65 5.22 -11.96 -0.56
C ASP A 65 6.63 -12.45 -0.90
N LEU A 66 6.88 -13.76 -0.84
CA LEU A 66 8.16 -14.36 -1.18
C LEU A 66 8.53 -14.17 -2.66
N VAL A 67 7.58 -14.31 -3.59
CA VAL A 67 7.82 -14.04 -5.02
C VAL A 67 8.23 -12.58 -5.21
N ALA A 68 7.48 -11.65 -4.60
CA ALA A 68 7.73 -10.22 -4.73
C ALA A 68 9.09 -9.78 -4.13
N ILE A 69 9.43 -10.19 -2.90
CA ILE A 69 10.71 -9.79 -2.29
C ILE A 69 11.91 -10.40 -3.02
N ARG A 70 11.75 -11.55 -3.70
CA ARG A 70 12.82 -12.14 -4.53
C ARG A 70 12.96 -11.44 -5.88
N ALA A 71 11.88 -10.88 -6.42
CA ALA A 71 11.93 -10.04 -7.63
C ALA A 71 12.70 -8.73 -7.39
N LEU A 72 12.61 -8.18 -6.17
CA LEU A 72 13.40 -7.02 -5.74
C LEU A 72 14.87 -7.42 -5.55
N SER A 73 15.66 -7.39 -6.63
CA SER A 73 17.09 -7.71 -6.59
C SER A 73 17.89 -6.71 -5.75
N ALA A 74 19.14 -7.04 -5.41
CA ALA A 74 20.04 -6.14 -4.70
C ALA A 74 20.17 -4.76 -5.39
N GLY A 75 20.28 -4.74 -6.73
CA GLY A 75 20.38 -3.49 -7.49
C GLY A 75 19.09 -2.69 -7.59
N ILE A 76 17.93 -3.32 -7.39
CA ILE A 76 16.64 -2.60 -7.27
C ILE A 76 16.53 -2.01 -5.86
N ARG A 77 16.91 -2.77 -4.83
CA ARG A 77 16.87 -2.35 -3.43
C ARG A 77 17.73 -1.13 -3.13
N THR A 78 18.87 -0.94 -3.81
CA THR A 78 19.72 0.26 -3.64
C THR A 78 19.05 1.56 -4.09
N ARG A 79 17.93 1.48 -4.83
CA ARG A 79 17.14 2.65 -5.25
C ARG A 79 16.07 3.05 -4.24
N LEU A 80 15.85 2.24 -3.20
CA LEU A 80 14.84 2.50 -2.18
C LEU A 80 15.49 3.15 -0.96
N PRO A 81 14.88 4.20 -0.38
CA PRO A 81 15.40 4.86 0.83
C PRO A 81 15.09 4.07 2.11
N PHE A 82 14.51 2.87 1.98
CA PHE A 82 14.06 2.01 3.07
C PHE A 82 14.46 0.56 2.80
N ALA A 83 14.52 -0.24 3.86
CA ALA A 83 14.80 -1.66 3.78
C ALA A 83 13.58 -2.48 3.36
N VAL A 84 13.85 -3.55 2.62
CA VAL A 84 12.88 -4.59 2.24
C VAL A 84 13.33 -5.91 2.87
N PRO A 85 12.44 -6.77 3.40
CA PRO A 85 12.84 -8.09 3.87
C PRO A 85 13.56 -8.91 2.79
N GLU A 86 14.60 -9.63 3.18
CA GLU A 86 15.38 -10.50 2.30
C GLU A 86 15.11 -11.95 2.66
N TYR A 87 14.80 -12.78 1.68
CA TYR A 87 14.68 -14.22 1.90
C TYR A 87 16.02 -14.82 2.36
N ARG A 88 15.99 -15.61 3.44
CA ARG A 88 17.17 -16.30 3.99
C ARG A 88 17.07 -17.81 3.87
N GLY A 89 15.89 -18.38 4.07
CA GLY A 89 15.69 -19.83 4.02
C GLY A 89 14.25 -20.24 4.30
N GLN A 90 13.98 -21.54 4.20
CA GLN A 90 12.68 -22.11 4.56
C GLN A 90 12.83 -23.49 5.18
N ALA A 91 11.92 -23.86 6.08
CA ALA A 91 11.87 -25.17 6.70
C ALA A 91 10.46 -25.77 6.59
N PRO A 92 10.31 -27.04 6.18
CA PRO A 92 9.02 -27.71 6.18
C PRO A 92 8.50 -27.93 7.61
N ILE A 93 7.20 -27.79 7.82
CA ILE A 93 6.54 -28.12 9.08
C ILE A 93 5.10 -28.59 8.84
N GLY A 94 4.83 -29.86 9.16
CA GLY A 94 3.54 -30.48 8.87
C GLY A 94 3.22 -30.41 7.37
N SER A 95 2.06 -29.85 7.03
CA SER A 95 1.61 -29.65 5.64
C SER A 95 1.99 -28.30 5.04
N THR A 96 2.77 -27.48 5.75
CA THR A 96 3.15 -26.13 5.32
C THR A 96 4.66 -25.91 5.51
N ARG A 97 5.12 -24.66 5.41
CA ARG A 97 6.52 -24.26 5.63
C ARG A 97 6.63 -23.00 6.46
N ALA A 98 7.73 -22.87 7.20
CA ALA A 98 8.16 -21.62 7.79
C ALA A 98 9.16 -20.93 6.87
N ILE A 99 9.04 -19.62 6.70
CA ILE A 99 9.97 -18.79 5.92
C ILE A 99 10.78 -17.93 6.87
N LEU A 100 12.09 -17.92 6.67
CA LEU A 100 13.03 -17.04 7.35
C LEU A 100 13.41 -15.88 6.41
N THR A 101 13.25 -14.65 6.88
CA THR A 101 13.71 -13.44 6.21
C THR A 101 14.65 -12.63 7.11
N SER A 102 15.37 -11.66 6.56
CA SER A 102 15.97 -10.61 7.39
C SER A 102 14.88 -9.90 8.19
N TYR A 103 15.23 -9.47 9.40
CA TYR A 103 14.36 -8.63 10.21
C TYR A 103 14.65 -7.17 9.88
N VAL A 104 13.59 -6.41 9.55
CA VAL A 104 13.69 -4.97 9.32
C VAL A 104 13.33 -4.26 10.62
N GLU A 105 14.26 -3.46 11.13
CA GLU A 105 14.09 -2.73 12.38
C GLU A 105 13.20 -1.49 12.18
N GLY A 106 12.35 -1.20 13.17
CA GLY A 106 11.44 -0.06 13.17
C GLY A 106 10.15 -0.35 13.91
N ALA A 107 9.33 0.68 14.08
CA ALA A 107 8.00 0.58 14.66
C ALA A 107 6.95 0.95 13.60
N HIS A 108 5.75 0.40 13.71
CA HIS A 108 4.62 0.88 12.90
C HIS A 108 4.16 2.25 13.42
N PRO A 109 4.04 3.26 12.56
CA PRO A 109 3.49 4.55 12.98
C PRO A 109 1.99 4.41 13.29
N ALA A 110 1.45 5.32 14.10
CA ALA A 110 0.02 5.51 14.20
C ALA A 110 -0.46 6.51 13.13
N LEU A 111 -1.73 6.44 12.75
CA LEU A 111 -2.29 7.37 11.74
C LEU A 111 -2.14 8.84 12.14
N ARG A 112 -2.33 9.16 13.43
CA ARG A 112 -2.15 10.50 13.99
C ARG A 112 -0.72 11.03 13.83
N ASP A 113 0.27 10.14 13.80
CA ASP A 113 1.67 10.52 13.70
C ASP A 113 1.97 11.23 12.39
N LEU A 114 1.25 10.90 11.30
CA LEU A 114 1.39 11.59 10.03
C LEU A 114 0.89 13.04 10.08
N THR A 115 -0.03 13.34 10.99
CA THR A 115 -0.54 14.70 11.22
C THR A 115 0.37 15.44 12.18
N ASP A 116 0.78 14.78 13.27
CA ASP A 116 1.54 15.40 14.35
C ASP A 116 3.03 15.56 14.01
N ARG A 117 3.54 14.80 13.03
CA ARG A 117 4.96 14.78 12.62
C ARG A 117 5.08 14.98 11.09
N PRO A 118 5.09 16.23 10.59
CA PRO A 118 5.15 16.53 9.15
C PRO A 118 6.39 15.95 8.44
N GLU A 119 7.50 15.80 9.14
CA GLU A 119 8.73 15.17 8.65
C GLU A 119 8.49 13.70 8.32
N LEU A 120 7.72 12.99 9.15
CA LEU A 120 7.33 11.61 8.87
C LEU A 120 6.42 11.53 7.64
N ALA A 121 5.40 12.38 7.55
CA ALA A 121 4.56 12.45 6.35
C ALA A 121 5.38 12.73 5.08
N THR A 122 6.38 13.61 5.18
CA THR A 122 7.32 13.89 4.09
C THR A 122 8.15 12.64 3.74
N SER A 123 8.65 11.91 4.74
CA SER A 123 9.42 10.67 4.55
C SER A 123 8.58 9.58 3.88
N VAL A 124 7.31 9.43 4.26
CA VAL A 124 6.34 8.54 3.60
C VAL A 124 6.14 8.91 2.13
N GLY A 125 5.93 10.18 1.82
CA GLY A 125 5.77 10.62 0.42
C GLY A 125 7.02 10.34 -0.43
N ARG A 126 8.23 10.54 0.12
CA ARG A 126 9.49 10.20 -0.54
C ARG A 126 9.67 8.70 -0.75
N ALA A 127 9.31 7.89 0.25
CA ALA A 127 9.36 6.43 0.14
C ALA A 127 8.46 5.92 -0.99
N ILE A 128 7.21 6.39 -1.05
CA ILE A 128 6.26 6.03 -2.12
C ILE A 128 6.78 6.48 -3.49
N ALA A 129 7.31 7.70 -3.60
CA ALA A 129 7.88 8.20 -4.86
C ALA A 129 9.06 7.34 -5.34
N ALA A 130 9.97 6.96 -4.45
CA ALA A 130 11.10 6.10 -4.78
C ALA A 130 10.66 4.70 -5.25
N LEU A 131 9.62 4.13 -4.64
CA LEU A 131 9.02 2.88 -5.09
C LEU A 131 8.44 3.01 -6.50
N HIS A 132 7.65 4.04 -6.75
CA HIS A 132 7.01 4.25 -8.06
C HIS A 132 8.00 4.61 -9.17
N ALA A 133 9.19 5.11 -8.81
CA ALA A 133 10.29 5.39 -9.72
C ALA A 133 11.16 4.17 -10.07
N LEU A 134 10.88 2.99 -9.49
CA LEU A 134 11.62 1.78 -9.85
C LEU A 134 11.38 1.41 -11.33
N PRO A 135 12.40 0.82 -12.00
CA PRO A 135 12.21 0.28 -13.35
C PRO A 135 11.06 -0.73 -13.38
N THR A 136 10.16 -0.64 -14.36
CA THR A 136 9.01 -1.55 -14.44
C THR A 136 9.37 -2.96 -14.91
N SER A 137 10.53 -3.12 -15.59
CA SER A 137 10.93 -4.37 -16.23
C SER A 137 11.10 -5.53 -15.24
N PHE A 138 11.60 -5.29 -14.02
CA PHE A 138 11.78 -6.38 -13.06
C PHE A 138 10.44 -6.99 -12.62
N VAL A 139 9.35 -6.23 -12.67
CA VAL A 139 8.01 -6.72 -12.35
C VAL A 139 7.54 -7.68 -13.44
N THR A 140 7.69 -7.29 -14.71
CA THR A 140 7.32 -8.14 -15.85
C THR A 140 8.22 -9.38 -15.95
N ASP A 141 9.53 -9.22 -15.74
CA ASP A 141 10.50 -10.32 -15.82
C ASP A 141 10.27 -11.38 -14.73
N ALA A 142 9.77 -10.95 -13.56
CA ALA A 142 9.40 -11.84 -12.47
C ALA A 142 7.99 -12.47 -12.64
N GLY A 143 7.26 -12.13 -13.71
CA GLY A 143 5.89 -12.60 -13.93
C GLY A 143 4.88 -12.06 -12.91
N LEU A 144 5.19 -10.94 -12.25
CA LEU A 144 4.26 -10.27 -11.33
C LEU A 144 3.14 -9.59 -12.12
N PRO A 145 1.96 -9.37 -11.50
CA PRO A 145 0.83 -8.77 -12.20
C PRO A 145 1.17 -7.40 -12.80
N SER A 146 0.59 -7.11 -13.96
CA SER A 146 0.65 -5.80 -14.61
C SER A 146 -0.75 -5.41 -15.03
N LEU A 147 -1.27 -4.33 -14.45
CA LEU A 147 -2.62 -3.84 -14.72
C LEU A 147 -2.54 -2.56 -15.55
N THR A 148 -3.21 -2.59 -16.70
CA THR A 148 -3.48 -1.40 -17.50
C THR A 148 -4.50 -0.50 -16.80
N PRO A 149 -4.60 0.80 -17.16
CA PRO A 149 -5.60 1.68 -16.59
C PRO A 149 -7.04 1.17 -16.77
N PHE A 150 -7.33 0.54 -17.91
CA PHE A 150 -8.61 -0.10 -18.17
C PHE A 150 -8.90 -1.27 -17.21
N GLU A 151 -7.90 -2.10 -16.91
CA GLU A 151 -8.05 -3.21 -15.97
C GLU A 151 -8.23 -2.73 -14.52
N VAL A 152 -7.55 -1.64 -14.14
CA VAL A 152 -7.76 -0.99 -12.84
C VAL A 152 -9.19 -0.44 -12.74
N LEU A 153 -9.66 0.29 -13.76
CA LEU A 153 -11.04 0.80 -13.80
C LEU A 153 -12.05 -0.35 -13.72
N ARG A 154 -11.88 -1.41 -14.53
CA ARG A 154 -12.77 -2.59 -14.50
C ARG A 154 -12.79 -3.25 -13.12
N SER A 155 -11.65 -3.34 -12.46
CA SER A 155 -11.55 -3.87 -11.09
C SER A 155 -12.31 -2.98 -10.10
N ALA A 156 -12.12 -1.66 -10.18
CA ALA A 156 -12.84 -0.69 -9.35
C ALA A 156 -14.36 -0.78 -9.54
N VAL A 157 -14.84 -0.80 -10.78
CA VAL A 157 -16.27 -0.95 -11.11
C VAL A 157 -16.83 -2.27 -10.58
N SER A 158 -16.08 -3.38 -10.70
CA SER A 158 -16.50 -4.67 -10.14
C SER A 158 -16.68 -4.62 -8.61
N VAL A 159 -15.82 -3.90 -7.89
CA VAL A 159 -15.99 -3.68 -6.45
C VAL A 159 -17.22 -2.80 -6.16
N MET A 160 -17.39 -1.71 -6.90
CA MET A 160 -18.54 -0.81 -6.78
C MET A 160 -19.86 -1.56 -6.98
N ASP A 161 -20.01 -2.27 -8.10
CA ASP A 161 -21.22 -3.02 -8.45
C ASP A 161 -21.56 -4.09 -7.41
N ARG A 162 -20.55 -4.82 -6.94
CA ARG A 162 -20.74 -5.84 -5.89
C ARG A 162 -21.18 -5.21 -4.57
N ALA A 163 -20.59 -4.07 -4.20
CA ALA A 163 -20.96 -3.36 -2.98
C ALA A 163 -22.38 -2.81 -3.08
N VAL A 164 -22.74 -2.15 -4.19
CA VAL A 164 -24.11 -1.66 -4.45
C VAL A 164 -25.12 -2.80 -4.44
N ALA A 165 -24.78 -3.97 -4.98
CA ALA A 165 -25.65 -5.15 -4.97
C ALA A 165 -26.00 -5.66 -3.55
N THR A 166 -25.23 -5.29 -2.52
CA THR A 166 -25.58 -5.58 -1.12
C THR A 166 -26.78 -4.76 -0.62
N LYS A 167 -27.12 -3.66 -1.30
CA LYS A 167 -28.14 -2.67 -0.90
C LYS A 167 -27.86 -1.97 0.43
N LEU A 168 -26.61 -1.98 0.88
CA LEU A 168 -26.15 -1.35 2.11
C LEU A 168 -25.32 -0.07 1.87
N VAL A 169 -25.02 0.23 0.60
CA VAL A 169 -24.28 1.43 0.21
C VAL A 169 -25.23 2.63 0.16
N PRO A 170 -24.92 3.77 0.81
CA PRO A 170 -25.71 5.00 0.69
C PRO A 170 -25.77 5.54 -0.74
N ASP A 171 -26.94 6.02 -1.18
CA ASP A 171 -27.18 6.51 -2.55
C ASP A 171 -26.17 7.58 -3.00
N ALA A 172 -25.80 8.51 -2.10
CA ALA A 172 -24.82 9.55 -2.41
C ALA A 172 -23.42 9.00 -2.75
N LEU A 173 -23.02 7.86 -2.15
CA LEU A 173 -21.76 7.20 -2.52
C LEU A 173 -21.91 6.46 -3.84
N GLN A 174 -23.07 5.84 -4.10
CA GLN A 174 -23.34 5.21 -5.39
C GLN A 174 -23.23 6.22 -6.54
N GLU A 175 -23.95 7.35 -6.48
CA GLU A 175 -23.91 8.39 -7.51
C GLU A 175 -22.49 8.92 -7.73
N ARG A 176 -21.76 9.12 -6.63
CA ARG A 176 -20.37 9.60 -6.64
C ARG A 176 -19.42 8.59 -7.29
N TRP A 177 -19.54 7.30 -6.99
CA TRP A 177 -18.75 6.23 -7.60
C TRP A 177 -19.08 6.04 -9.07
N GLU A 178 -20.35 6.10 -9.45
CA GLU A 178 -20.77 6.07 -10.85
C GLU A 178 -20.19 7.24 -11.64
N GLY A 179 -20.19 8.44 -11.06
CA GLY A 179 -19.55 9.62 -11.65
C GLY A 179 -18.05 9.41 -11.88
N ALA A 180 -17.34 8.90 -10.88
CA ALA A 180 -15.91 8.60 -11.00
C ALA A 180 -15.63 7.49 -12.03
N ALA A 181 -16.46 6.47 -12.13
CA ALA A 181 -16.31 5.39 -13.09
C ALA A 181 -16.51 5.85 -14.54
N ARG A 182 -17.39 6.83 -14.78
CA ARG A 182 -17.67 7.40 -16.11
C ARG A 182 -16.63 8.43 -16.56
N ASP A 183 -15.87 9.01 -15.63
CA ASP A 183 -14.84 10.00 -15.93
C ASP A 183 -13.58 9.36 -16.53
N GLN A 184 -13.49 9.32 -17.85
CA GLN A 184 -12.33 8.73 -18.53
C GLN A 184 -11.02 9.46 -18.23
N GLN A 185 -11.05 10.77 -17.97
CA GLN A 185 -9.84 11.54 -17.69
C GLN A 185 -9.25 11.15 -16.33
N LEU A 186 -10.09 10.82 -15.34
CA LEU A 186 -9.66 10.34 -14.04
C LEU A 186 -8.75 9.11 -14.14
N TRP A 187 -9.11 8.17 -15.04
CA TRP A 187 -8.42 6.89 -15.23
C TRP A 187 -7.32 6.91 -16.28
N GLN A 188 -6.98 8.06 -16.86
CA GLN A 188 -5.83 8.18 -17.75
C GLN A 188 -4.56 8.42 -16.94
N PHE A 189 -3.82 7.34 -16.67
CA PHE A 189 -2.54 7.39 -15.97
C PHE A 189 -1.52 6.43 -16.59
N THR A 190 -0.25 6.65 -16.29
CA THR A 190 0.84 5.72 -16.63
C THR A 190 1.02 4.74 -15.47
N PRO A 191 0.84 3.42 -15.68
CA PRO A 191 1.09 2.44 -14.63
C PRO A 191 2.54 2.47 -14.14
N THR A 192 2.73 2.38 -12.82
CA THR A 192 4.05 2.31 -12.18
C THR A 192 4.16 1.06 -11.32
N VAL A 193 5.37 0.77 -10.82
CA VAL A 193 5.54 -0.21 -9.75
C VAL A 193 4.78 0.30 -8.52
N VAL A 194 3.91 -0.53 -7.95
CA VAL A 194 3.16 -0.23 -6.72
C VAL A 194 3.26 -1.38 -5.74
N HIS A 195 3.30 -1.07 -4.46
CA HIS A 195 3.21 -2.04 -3.36
C HIS A 195 1.85 -2.75 -3.38
N GLY A 196 0.78 -2.01 -3.70
CA GLY A 196 -0.55 -2.54 -4.00
C GLY A 196 -1.42 -2.85 -2.77
N SER A 197 -0.81 -2.89 -1.58
CA SER A 197 -1.51 -2.96 -0.29
C SER A 197 -0.81 -2.16 0.80
N LEU A 198 -0.23 -1.00 0.45
CA LEU A 198 0.48 -0.17 1.42
C LEU A 198 -0.48 0.38 2.49
N GLY A 199 -0.04 0.36 3.74
CA GLY A 199 -0.79 0.83 4.90
C GLY A 199 0.11 0.96 6.15
N LEU A 200 -0.48 1.32 7.29
CA LEU A 200 0.26 1.51 8.55
C LEU A 200 1.01 0.25 9.01
N ASP A 201 0.44 -0.92 8.77
CA ASP A 201 1.02 -2.23 9.09
C ASP A 201 2.14 -2.66 8.14
N SER A 202 2.30 -1.94 7.03
CA SER A 202 3.34 -2.18 6.04
C SER A 202 4.56 -1.28 6.28
N VAL A 203 4.37 -0.09 6.84
CA VAL A 203 5.43 0.91 7.03
C VAL A 203 6.11 0.75 8.39
N LEU A 204 7.44 0.78 8.39
CA LEU A 204 8.28 0.82 9.59
C LEU A 204 9.05 2.14 9.65
N VAL A 205 9.11 2.72 10.84
CA VAL A 205 9.77 4.02 11.08
C VAL A 205 10.75 3.95 12.24
N GLN A 206 11.77 4.81 12.19
CA GLN A 206 12.62 5.17 13.33
C GLN A 206 12.73 6.69 13.38
N GLY A 207 12.25 7.30 14.48
CA GLY A 207 11.99 8.74 14.48
C GLY A 207 10.99 9.08 13.39
N ASP A 208 11.35 10.01 12.51
CA ASP A 208 10.52 10.47 11.40
C ASP A 208 10.94 9.88 10.04
N ASP A 209 11.87 8.94 10.04
CA ASP A 209 12.34 8.28 8.83
C ASP A 209 11.64 6.94 8.61
N VAL A 210 11.13 6.73 7.39
CA VAL A 210 10.69 5.40 6.94
C VAL A 210 11.92 4.53 6.74
N THR A 211 12.08 3.54 7.60
CA THR A 211 13.24 2.63 7.58
C THR A 211 12.93 1.32 6.87
N GLY A 212 11.66 0.98 6.70
CA GLY A 212 11.28 -0.29 6.11
C GLY A 212 9.88 -0.34 5.56
N VAL A 213 9.68 -1.21 4.55
CA VAL A 213 8.36 -1.56 4.03
C VAL A 213 8.21 -3.08 3.99
N LEU A 214 7.09 -3.58 4.49
CA LEU A 214 6.72 -5.00 4.62
C LEU A 214 5.46 -5.29 3.79
N GLY A 215 5.15 -6.57 3.53
CA GLY A 215 3.85 -6.97 2.99
C GLY A 215 3.73 -6.88 1.47
N TRP A 216 4.79 -7.24 0.75
CA TRP A 216 4.99 -7.10 -0.68
C TRP A 216 4.16 -8.04 -1.57
N GLY A 217 3.30 -8.88 -1.00
CA GLY A 217 2.56 -9.89 -1.75
C GLY A 217 1.61 -9.35 -2.83
N GLU A 218 1.34 -8.04 -2.83
CA GLU A 218 0.51 -7.36 -3.82
C GLU A 218 1.30 -6.54 -4.85
N LEU A 219 2.64 -6.64 -4.84
CA LEU A 219 3.55 -5.93 -5.75
C LEU A 219 3.19 -6.19 -7.21
N ARG A 220 2.97 -5.11 -7.97
CA ARG A 220 2.52 -5.17 -9.37
C ARG A 220 2.86 -3.88 -10.12
N LEU A 221 2.61 -3.88 -11.43
CA LEU A 221 2.38 -2.63 -12.15
C LEU A 221 0.91 -2.23 -12.03
N GLY A 222 0.63 -0.96 -11.73
CA GLY A 222 -0.73 -0.49 -11.57
C GLY A 222 -0.83 0.99 -11.28
N ASP A 223 -1.96 1.41 -10.71
CA ASP A 223 -2.25 2.80 -10.40
C ASP A 223 -1.45 3.29 -9.18
N PRO A 224 -0.54 4.27 -9.33
CA PRO A 224 0.21 4.83 -8.21
C PRO A 224 -0.70 5.38 -7.09
N ALA A 225 -1.92 5.80 -7.42
CA ALA A 225 -2.85 6.34 -6.43
C ALA A 225 -3.24 5.32 -5.34
N LYS A 226 -3.11 4.01 -5.62
CA LYS A 226 -3.43 2.95 -4.66
C LYS A 226 -2.56 3.02 -3.40
N ASP A 227 -1.28 3.35 -3.54
CA ASP A 227 -0.34 3.39 -2.41
C ASP A 227 -0.45 4.69 -1.58
N LEU A 228 -1.20 5.69 -2.05
CA LEU A 228 -1.51 6.91 -1.28
C LEU A 228 -2.87 6.84 -0.58
N ALA A 229 -3.74 5.90 -0.95
CA ALA A 229 -5.13 5.85 -0.51
C ALA A 229 -5.27 5.77 1.02
N TRP A 230 -4.45 4.96 1.68
CA TRP A 230 -4.51 4.74 3.13
C TRP A 230 -4.24 6.01 3.96
N VAL A 231 -3.50 6.99 3.41
CA VAL A 231 -3.18 8.25 4.09
C VAL A 231 -4.44 9.11 4.27
N LEU A 232 -5.44 8.96 3.39
CA LEU A 232 -6.72 9.67 3.47
C LEU A 232 -7.58 9.26 4.66
N ALA A 233 -7.28 8.15 5.33
CA ALA A 233 -7.89 7.82 6.61
C ALA A 233 -7.51 8.83 7.71
N GLY A 234 -6.37 9.52 7.54
CA GLY A 234 -5.88 10.56 8.45
C GLY A 234 -6.51 11.92 8.18
N ARG A 235 -5.88 12.98 8.71
CA ARG A 235 -6.33 14.35 8.41
C ARG A 235 -5.88 14.82 7.03
N ARG A 236 -6.60 15.80 6.48
CA ARG A 236 -6.34 16.38 5.16
C ARG A 236 -4.91 16.91 5.04
N GLU A 237 -4.41 17.58 6.09
CA GLU A 237 -3.08 18.18 6.11
C GLU A 237 -1.99 17.13 5.92
N ALA A 238 -2.14 15.96 6.56
CA ALA A 238 -1.19 14.85 6.41
C ALA A 238 -1.16 14.33 4.96
N PHE A 239 -2.32 14.19 4.33
CA PHE A 239 -2.40 13.79 2.92
C PHE A 239 -1.75 14.81 2.00
N ASP A 240 -2.00 16.11 2.21
CA ASP A 240 -1.40 17.17 1.41
C ASP A 240 0.13 17.19 1.55
N THR A 241 0.67 16.98 2.76
CA THR A 241 2.12 16.86 3.00
C THR A 241 2.71 15.64 2.29
N VAL A 242 2.09 14.45 2.42
CA VAL A 242 2.55 13.24 1.72
C VAL A 242 2.52 13.45 0.21
N LEU A 243 1.42 14.00 -0.33
CA LEU A 243 1.24 14.23 -1.75
C LEU A 243 2.25 15.25 -2.30
N SER A 244 2.54 16.30 -1.54
CA SER A 244 3.55 17.30 -1.89
C SER A 244 4.94 16.67 -1.97
N ALA A 245 5.33 15.89 -0.96
CA ALA A 245 6.62 15.18 -0.94
C ALA A 245 6.73 14.13 -2.06
N TYR A 246 5.64 13.41 -2.33
CA TYR A 246 5.56 12.46 -3.44
C TYR A 246 5.76 13.14 -4.81
N THR A 247 5.10 14.28 -5.00
CA THR A 247 5.19 15.08 -6.23
C THR A 247 6.62 15.59 -6.45
N ALA A 248 7.26 16.11 -5.38
CA ALA A 248 8.64 16.59 -5.41
C ALA A 248 9.67 15.47 -5.71
N GLY A 249 9.35 14.22 -5.34
CA GLY A 249 10.15 13.03 -5.62
C GLY A 249 10.04 12.50 -7.06
N GLY A 250 9.33 13.20 -7.96
CA GLY A 250 9.18 12.80 -9.37
C GLY A 250 7.83 12.14 -9.70
N GLY A 251 6.95 11.95 -8.72
CA GLY A 251 5.60 11.40 -8.93
C GLY A 251 4.58 12.37 -9.55
N GLY A 252 4.96 13.64 -9.77
CA GLY A 252 4.05 14.76 -10.05
C GLY A 252 3.49 14.93 -11.46
N ARG A 253 3.48 13.89 -12.31
CA ARG A 253 2.95 14.04 -13.69
C ARG A 253 1.45 13.82 -13.79
N ASP A 254 0.87 13.16 -12.81
CA ASP A 254 -0.54 12.81 -12.79
C ASP A 254 -1.35 13.76 -11.91
N ARG A 255 -2.11 14.65 -12.55
CA ARG A 255 -2.95 15.63 -11.86
C ARG A 255 -4.15 15.00 -11.16
N GLN A 256 -4.54 13.78 -11.58
CA GLN A 256 -5.72 13.06 -11.07
C GLN A 256 -5.38 12.07 -9.96
N LEU A 257 -4.10 11.96 -9.57
CA LEU A 257 -3.62 11.04 -8.55
C LEU A 257 -4.40 11.18 -7.23
N GLY A 258 -4.62 12.42 -6.77
CA GLY A 258 -5.32 12.67 -5.52
C GLY A 258 -6.79 12.22 -5.58
N GLN A 259 -7.46 12.43 -6.70
CA GLN A 259 -8.84 12.01 -6.94
C GLN A 259 -8.93 10.49 -6.98
N ARG A 260 -8.04 9.81 -7.72
CA ARG A 260 -8.01 8.34 -7.73
C ARG A 260 -7.63 7.75 -6.38
N ALA A 261 -6.78 8.40 -5.59
CA ALA A 261 -6.45 7.94 -4.24
C ALA A 261 -7.71 7.95 -3.35
N ARG A 262 -8.56 8.96 -3.50
CA ARG A 262 -9.87 9.03 -2.82
C ARG A 262 -10.81 7.93 -3.29
N VAL A 263 -10.87 7.64 -4.59
CA VAL A 263 -11.63 6.48 -5.10
C VAL A 263 -11.14 5.20 -4.40
N HIS A 264 -9.83 4.93 -4.43
CA HIS A 264 -9.28 3.72 -3.79
C HIS A 264 -9.56 3.65 -2.29
N HIS A 265 -9.51 4.79 -1.59
CA HIS A 265 -9.81 4.86 -0.15
C HIS A 265 -11.29 4.57 0.13
N GLU A 266 -12.21 5.14 -0.63
CA GLU A 266 -13.65 4.85 -0.51
C GLU A 266 -13.93 3.36 -0.83
N LEU A 267 -13.25 2.80 -1.83
CA LEU A 267 -13.37 1.38 -2.21
C LEU A 267 -12.76 0.41 -1.18
N GLU A 268 -11.83 0.83 -0.33
CA GLU A 268 -11.36 0.00 0.79
C GLU A 268 -12.49 -0.26 1.78
N THR A 269 -13.35 0.73 2.02
CA THR A 269 -14.56 0.55 2.84
C THR A 269 -15.55 -0.40 2.16
N ALA A 270 -15.72 -0.31 0.84
CA ALA A 270 -16.53 -1.24 0.06
C ALA A 270 -15.99 -2.69 0.14
N GLN A 271 -14.68 -2.87 0.08
CA GLN A 271 -14.04 -4.17 0.23
C GLN A 271 -14.24 -4.74 1.65
N TRP A 272 -14.21 -3.89 2.68
CA TRP A 272 -14.49 -4.31 4.05
C TRP A 272 -15.93 -4.81 4.22
N LEU A 273 -16.91 -4.10 3.64
CA LEU A 273 -18.31 -4.55 3.58
C LEU A 273 -18.43 -5.92 2.90
N LEU A 274 -17.84 -6.05 1.70
CA LEU A 274 -17.87 -7.29 0.93
C LEU A 274 -17.22 -8.46 1.69
N HIS A 275 -16.15 -8.18 2.45
CA HIS A 275 -15.52 -9.17 3.32
C HIS A 275 -16.49 -9.62 4.42
N GLY A 276 -17.13 -8.68 5.13
CA GLY A 276 -18.13 -8.98 6.17
C GLY A 276 -19.26 -9.85 5.67
N VAL A 277 -19.80 -9.53 4.50
CA VAL A 277 -20.84 -10.34 3.84
C VAL A 277 -20.32 -11.75 3.50
N GLN A 278 -19.11 -11.85 2.95
CA GLN A 278 -18.51 -13.14 2.56
C GLN A 278 -18.29 -14.06 3.77
N VAL A 279 -17.81 -13.52 4.89
CA VAL A 279 -17.56 -14.30 6.12
C VAL A 279 -18.77 -14.38 7.05
N LYS A 280 -19.91 -13.78 6.64
CA LYS A 280 -21.17 -13.71 7.40
C LYS A 280 -21.00 -13.11 8.80
N SER A 281 -20.14 -12.09 8.93
CA SER A 281 -19.94 -11.38 10.20
C SER A 281 -20.78 -10.12 10.24
N THR A 282 -21.80 -10.10 11.10
CA THR A 282 -22.65 -8.91 11.30
C THR A 282 -21.86 -7.74 11.86
N GLU A 283 -20.92 -8.00 12.78
CA GLU A 283 -20.03 -6.99 13.36
C GLU A 283 -19.23 -6.25 12.27
N VAL A 284 -18.67 -6.99 11.31
CA VAL A 284 -17.90 -6.41 10.20
C VAL A 284 -18.81 -5.62 9.25
N VAL A 285 -20.01 -6.14 8.97
CA VAL A 285 -20.98 -5.46 8.11
C VAL A 285 -21.45 -4.16 8.75
N ASP A 286 -21.82 -4.17 10.02
CA ASP A 286 -22.29 -2.98 10.75
C ASP A 286 -21.21 -1.90 10.84
N ASP A 287 -19.96 -2.29 11.10
CA ASP A 287 -18.81 -1.37 11.10
C ASP A 287 -18.58 -0.76 9.70
N ALA A 288 -18.59 -1.58 8.64
CA ALA A 288 -18.42 -1.09 7.27
C ALA A 288 -19.55 -0.12 6.86
N VAL A 289 -20.79 -0.41 7.24
CA VAL A 289 -21.94 0.47 6.99
C VAL A 289 -21.77 1.80 7.74
N ALA A 290 -21.34 1.77 9.01
CA ALA A 290 -21.05 2.99 9.76
C ALA A 290 -19.93 3.82 9.12
N MET A 291 -18.88 3.18 8.59
CA MET A 291 -17.83 3.86 7.82
C MET A 291 -18.38 4.51 6.55
N MET A 292 -19.23 3.82 5.80
CA MET A 292 -19.86 4.38 4.59
C MET A 292 -20.76 5.57 4.90
N HIS A 293 -21.51 5.55 6.00
CA HIS A 293 -22.30 6.72 6.41
C HIS A 293 -21.42 7.93 6.74
N ARG A 294 -20.29 7.74 7.43
CA ARG A 294 -19.32 8.82 7.67
C ARG A 294 -18.74 9.38 6.37
N LEU A 295 -18.44 8.51 5.40
CA LEU A 295 -18.00 8.94 4.07
C LEU A 295 -19.10 9.74 3.35
N ALA A 296 -20.35 9.27 3.37
CA ALA A 296 -21.47 9.96 2.77
C ALA A 296 -21.71 11.34 3.41
N GLU A 297 -21.63 11.46 4.74
CA GLU A 297 -21.71 12.75 5.43
C GLU A 297 -20.61 13.71 4.99
N ALA A 298 -19.36 13.22 4.88
CA ALA A 298 -18.24 14.01 4.41
C ALA A 298 -18.41 14.50 2.96
N VAL A 299 -19.07 13.72 2.10
CA VAL A 299 -19.38 14.10 0.70
C VAL A 299 -20.36 15.28 0.62
N HIS A 300 -21.29 15.40 1.57
CA HIS A 300 -22.24 16.52 1.62
C HIS A 300 -21.66 17.78 2.29
N ALA A 301 -20.46 17.70 2.86
CA ALA A 301 -19.84 18.85 3.51
C ALA A 301 -19.43 19.90 2.45
N PRO A 302 -19.50 21.21 2.75
CA PRO A 302 -19.08 22.27 1.82
C PRO A 302 -17.62 22.17 1.38
N THR A 303 -16.80 21.46 2.16
CA THR A 303 -15.36 21.23 1.93
C THR A 303 -15.07 19.89 1.25
N ALA A 304 -16.11 19.17 0.80
CA ALA A 304 -15.96 17.86 0.17
C ALA A 304 -15.07 17.94 -1.08
N ALA A 305 -14.00 17.14 -1.10
CA ALA A 305 -13.15 17.05 -2.27
C ALA A 305 -13.86 16.23 -3.37
N PRO A 306 -13.89 16.70 -4.63
CA PRO A 306 -14.48 15.94 -5.72
C PRO A 306 -13.65 14.69 -6.07
N LEU A 307 -14.31 13.67 -6.64
CA LEU A 307 -13.62 12.56 -7.34
C LEU A 307 -13.42 12.85 -8.82
N GLN A 308 -14.15 13.81 -9.38
CA GLN A 308 -14.05 14.18 -10.79
C GLN A 308 -12.66 14.73 -11.11
N ALA A 309 -12.21 14.46 -12.31
CA ALA A 309 -10.92 14.90 -12.79
C ALA A 309 -10.82 16.44 -12.72
N VAL A 310 -9.66 16.92 -12.27
CA VAL A 310 -9.29 18.33 -12.36
C VAL A 310 -9.02 18.63 -13.83
N SER A 311 -9.93 19.36 -14.47
CA SER A 311 -9.68 19.94 -15.79
C SER A 311 -8.52 20.94 -15.69
N PRO A 312 -7.64 21.03 -16.70
CA PRO A 312 -6.77 22.19 -16.80
C PRO A 312 -7.66 23.43 -16.79
N GLU A 313 -7.35 24.42 -15.95
CA GLU A 313 -7.82 25.78 -16.23
C GLU A 313 -7.44 26.05 -17.69
N THR A 314 -8.46 26.27 -18.52
CA THR A 314 -8.22 26.62 -19.91
C THR A 314 -7.56 27.99 -19.80
N MET A 315 -6.26 28.05 -20.02
CA MET A 315 -5.55 29.32 -20.12
C MET A 315 -6.32 30.13 -21.18
N GLU A 316 -6.91 31.24 -20.76
CA GLU A 316 -7.66 32.10 -21.67
C GLU A 316 -6.73 32.47 -22.85
N ILE A 317 -7.27 32.59 -24.05
CA ILE A 317 -6.47 32.86 -25.27
C ILE A 317 -5.55 34.08 -25.05
N GLY A 318 -6.00 35.07 -24.26
CA GLY A 318 -5.21 36.24 -23.89
C GLY A 318 -3.98 35.95 -23.00
N GLU A 319 -4.02 34.95 -22.13
CA GLU A 319 -2.86 34.53 -21.34
C GLU A 319 -1.85 33.76 -22.18
N VAL A 320 -2.31 32.94 -23.13
CA VAL A 320 -1.46 32.28 -24.12
C VAL A 320 -0.77 33.30 -25.02
N GLU A 321 -1.50 34.31 -25.50
CA GLU A 321 -0.95 35.41 -26.31
C GLU A 321 0.07 36.27 -25.52
N GLN A 322 -0.19 36.54 -24.24
CA GLN A 322 0.78 37.24 -23.38
C GLN A 322 2.06 36.41 -23.18
N LEU A 323 1.95 35.09 -23.00
CA LEU A 323 3.10 34.20 -22.84
C LEU A 323 3.93 34.12 -24.12
N LEU A 324 3.28 34.01 -25.28
CA LEU A 324 3.95 34.00 -26.59
C LEU A 324 4.65 35.34 -26.87
N SER A 325 3.98 36.48 -26.64
CA SER A 325 4.57 37.81 -26.83
C SER A 325 5.71 38.15 -25.85
N SER A 326 5.73 37.51 -24.68
CA SER A 326 6.83 37.62 -23.70
C SER A 326 8.05 36.78 -24.08
N THR A 327 7.84 35.69 -24.81
CA THR A 327 8.89 34.78 -25.27
C THR A 327 9.58 35.34 -26.52
N GLU A 328 8.83 35.95 -27.44
CA GLU A 328 9.38 36.62 -28.63
C GLU A 328 10.24 37.86 -28.28
N ARG A 329 9.85 38.62 -27.24
CA ARG A 329 10.63 39.77 -26.72
C ARG A 329 11.93 39.39 -26.01
N ARG A 330 12.11 38.13 -25.63
CA ARG A 330 13.38 37.63 -25.05
C ARG A 330 14.38 37.16 -26.10
N HIS A 331 13.97 37.08 -27.36
CA HIS A 331 14.79 36.62 -28.48
C HIS A 331 15.03 37.70 -29.56
N SER A 332 14.65 38.95 -29.28
CA SER A 332 15.10 40.14 -30.03
C SER A 332 16.14 40.91 -29.22
#